data_AF-A0ABD5QZC4-F1
#
_entry.id   AF-A0ABD5QZC4-F1
#
_cell.length_a   1.000
_cell.length_b   1.000
_cell.length_c   1.000
_cell.angle_alpha   90.00
_cell.angle_beta   90.00
_cell.angle_gamma   90.00
#
_symmetry.space_group_name_H-M   'P 1'
#
loop_
_entity.id
_entity.type
_entity.pdbx_description
1 polymer ?
#
loop_
_entity_poly.entity_id
_entity_poly.type
_entity_poly.pdbx_seq_one_letter_code
_entity_poly.pdbx_strand_id
1 'polypeptide(L)'
;MSSEIRKLRDLGNGSGGVTIPRDTLRSWGLIDDDDELVDAHLHIHEADDAIEVRPVGPIPGGSDDDSSKPKRSTGRSIPASKADL
;
A
#
# COMPACT_ATOMS: atom_id res chain seq x y z
N MET A 1 23.31 -10.61 -2.90
CA MET A 1 23.35 -9.38 -3.72
C MET A 1 23.19 -8.22 -2.76
N SER A 2 24.07 -7.22 -2.80
CA SER A 2 24.07 -6.09 -1.87
C SER A 2 22.80 -5.25 -2.03
N SER A 3 21.93 -5.27 -1.02
CA SER A 3 20.63 -4.59 -0.92
C SER A 3 20.73 -3.08 -0.69
N GLU A 4 21.81 -2.47 -1.17
CA GLU A 4 22.15 -1.08 -0.86
C GLU A 4 21.63 -0.17 -1.97
N ILE A 5 20.68 0.72 -1.65
CA ILE A 5 20.19 1.71 -2.61
C ILE A 5 21.20 2.85 -2.70
N ARG A 6 22.03 2.83 -3.75
CA ARG A 6 23.24 3.67 -3.88
C ARG A 6 23.03 5.13 -4.29
N LYS A 7 21.78 5.57 -4.51
CA LYS A 7 21.52 6.91 -5.07
C LYS A 7 20.27 7.54 -4.44
N LEU A 8 20.46 8.13 -3.26
CA LEU A 8 19.52 9.11 -2.72
C LEU A 8 19.65 10.40 -3.53
N ARG A 9 18.56 10.86 -4.12
CA ARG A 9 18.49 12.11 -4.88
C ARG A 9 17.68 13.11 -4.08
N ASP A 10 18.15 14.35 -4.01
CA ASP A 10 17.35 15.45 -3.51
C ASP A 10 16.27 15.79 -4.55
N LEU A 11 15.01 15.84 -4.12
CA LEU A 11 13.88 16.23 -4.95
C LEU A 11 13.41 17.67 -4.65
N GLY A 12 14.05 18.35 -3.70
CA GLY A 12 13.62 19.64 -3.18
C GLY A 12 12.45 19.53 -2.21
N ASN A 13 12.09 20.66 -1.60
CA ASN A 13 11.00 20.77 -0.61
C ASN A 13 11.16 19.85 0.63
N GLY A 14 12.40 19.52 0.98
CA GLY A 14 12.69 18.62 2.10
C GLY A 14 12.39 17.15 1.82
N SER A 15 12.32 16.75 0.55
CA SER A 15 12.06 15.36 0.14
C SER A 15 13.23 14.74 -0.61
N GLY A 16 13.46 13.45 -0.35
CA GLY A 16 14.47 12.63 -1.02
C GLY A 16 13.83 11.52 -1.83
N GLY A 17 14.40 11.23 -3.00
CA GLY A 17 13.98 10.15 -3.88
C GLY A 17 15.03 9.06 -3.98
N VAL A 18 14.60 7.81 -3.86
CA VAL A 18 15.43 6.63 -4.12
C VAL A 18 15.04 5.99 -5.45
N THR A 19 16.00 5.37 -6.13
CA THR A 19 15.73 4.66 -7.39
C THR A 19 15.66 3.17 -7.12
N ILE A 20 14.50 2.57 -7.41
CA ILE A 20 14.29 1.12 -7.35
C ILE A 20 14.54 0.56 -8.76
N PRO A 21 15.42 -0.44 -8.93
CA PRO A 21 15.67 -1.05 -10.23
C PRO A 21 14.41 -1.63 -10.86
N ARG A 22 14.30 -1.55 -12.19
CA ARG A 22 13.14 -2.04 -12.95
C ARG A 22 12.89 -3.54 -12.73
N ASP A 23 13.96 -4.32 -12.60
CA ASP A 23 13.87 -5.77 -12.32
C ASP A 23 13.19 -6.05 -10.98
N THR A 24 13.45 -5.22 -9.96
CA THR A 24 12.79 -5.32 -8.65
C THR A 24 11.31 -4.99 -8.75
N LEU A 25 10.95 -3.93 -9.49
CA LEU A 25 9.56 -3.54 -9.68
C LEU A 25 8.77 -4.63 -10.43
N ARG A 26 9.36 -5.23 -11.48
CA ARG A 26 8.77 -6.38 -12.18
C ARG A 26 8.60 -7.58 -11.25
N SER A 27 9.61 -7.89 -10.42
CA SER A 27 9.51 -8.95 -9.42
C SER A 27 8.42 -8.69 -8.37
N TRP A 28 8.07 -7.44 -8.11
CA TRP A 28 6.99 -7.04 -7.21
C TRP A 28 5.63 -6.96 -7.90
N GLY A 29 5.55 -7.24 -9.21
CA GLY A 29 4.32 -7.10 -9.99
C GLY A 29 3.87 -5.66 -10.17
N LEU A 30 4.79 -4.70 -9.98
CA LEU A 30 4.54 -3.26 -10.17
C LEU A 30 4.74 -2.81 -11.62
N ILE A 31 5.17 -3.72 -12.48
CA ILE A 31 5.31 -3.53 -13.91
C ILE A 31 4.49 -4.60 -14.60
N ASP A 32 3.66 -4.20 -15.56
CA ASP A 32 2.83 -5.10 -16.36
C ASP A 32 3.60 -5.72 -17.54
N ASP A 33 2.88 -6.51 -18.35
CA ASP A 33 3.45 -7.19 -19.52
C ASP A 33 3.85 -6.23 -20.65
N ASP A 34 3.33 -5.00 -20.65
CA ASP A 34 3.67 -3.92 -21.56
C ASP A 34 4.82 -3.04 -21.04
N ASP A 35 5.46 -3.47 -19.94
CA ASP A 35 6.57 -2.79 -19.30
C ASP A 35 6.16 -1.43 -18.67
N GLU A 36 4.86 -1.19 -18.46
CA GLU A 36 4.32 0.03 -17.86
C GLU A 36 4.18 -0.11 -16.33
N LEU A 37 4.30 1.02 -15.63
CA LEU A 37 4.10 1.06 -14.18
C LEU A 37 2.62 1.02 -13.86
N VAL A 38 2.21 0.03 -13.08
CA VAL A 38 0.83 -0.05 -12.57
C VAL A 38 0.67 0.88 -11.37
N ASP A 39 -0.54 1.42 -11.20
CA ASP A 39 -0.89 2.20 -10.01
C ASP A 39 -0.90 1.28 -8.78
N ALA A 40 0.03 1.52 -7.85
CA ALA A 40 0.28 0.66 -6.72
C ALA A 40 0.75 1.43 -5.48
N HIS A 41 0.47 0.85 -4.32
CA HIS A 41 0.85 1.42 -3.04
C HIS A 41 2.08 0.69 -2.51
N LEU A 42 2.96 1.42 -1.82
CA LEU A 42 4.12 0.85 -1.12
C LEU A 42 3.95 1.04 0.38
N HIS A 43 4.18 -0.03 1.14
CA HIS A 43 4.32 0.00 2.58
C HIS A 43 5.76 0.34 2.91
N ILE A 44 5.94 1.37 3.72
CA ILE A 44 7.24 1.80 4.22
C ILE A 44 7.24 1.53 5.72
N HIS A 45 8.16 0.68 6.17
CA HIS A 45 8.38 0.38 7.58
C HIS A 45 9.80 0.81 7.97
N GLU A 46 9.89 1.67 8.97
CA GLU A 46 11.17 2.08 9.55
C GLU A 46 11.60 1.03 10.59
N ALA A 47 12.71 0.35 10.32
CA ALA A 47 13.39 -0.52 11.28
C ALA A 47 14.68 0.14 11.76
N ASP A 48 15.27 -0.38 12.84
CA ASP A 48 16.38 0.26 13.55
C ASP A 48 17.59 0.62 12.65
N ASP A 49 17.91 -0.23 11.66
CA ASP A 49 19.07 -0.06 10.78
C ASP A 49 18.71 0.24 9.31
N ALA A 50 17.44 0.11 8.93
CA ALA A 50 17.01 0.18 7.54
C ALA A 50 15.54 0.56 7.36
N ILE A 51 15.23 1.16 6.21
CA ILE A 51 13.86 1.35 5.76
C ILE A 51 13.48 0.13 4.90
N GLU A 52 12.46 -0.59 5.33
CA GLU A 52 11.88 -1.67 4.55
C GLU A 52 10.75 -1.14 3.66
N VAL A 53 10.86 -1.39 2.36
CA VAL A 53 9.83 -1.02 1.37
C VAL A 53 9.25 -2.29 0.78
N ARG A 54 7.93 -2.43 0.81
CA ARG A 54 7.20 -3.59 0.27
C ARG A 54 5.96 -3.13 -0.50
N PRO A 55 5.56 -3.81 -1.59
CA PRO A 55 4.29 -3.51 -2.26
C PRO A 55 3.09 -3.81 -1.35
N VAL A 56 2.03 -3.00 -1.49
CA VAL A 56 0.72 -3.16 -0.83
C VAL A 56 -0.31 -3.47 -1.91
N GLY A 57 -0.90 -4.65 -1.81
CA GLY A 57 -1.93 -5.12 -2.74
C GLY A 57 -1.77 -6.60 -3.04
N PRO A 58 -2.74 -7.19 -3.76
CA PRO A 58 -2.73 -8.61 -4.07
C PRO A 58 -1.55 -8.89 -4.99
N ILE A 59 -0.48 -9.41 -4.39
CA ILE A 59 0.50 -10.22 -5.12
C ILE A 59 -0.34 -11.30 -5.83
N PRO A 60 -0.25 -11.50 -7.15
CA PRO A 60 -0.97 -12.59 -7.80
C PRO A 60 -0.51 -13.92 -7.17
N GLY A 61 -1.30 -14.44 -6.22
CA GLY A 61 -0.99 -15.62 -5.40
C GLY A 61 -0.86 -15.43 -3.89
N GLY A 62 -1.03 -14.23 -3.33
CA GLY A 62 -0.90 -13.97 -1.88
C GLY A 62 -2.21 -13.47 -1.26
N SER A 63 -2.85 -14.31 -0.45
CA SER A 63 -4.07 -14.05 0.30
C SER A 63 -4.05 -12.69 1.03
N ASP A 64 -4.91 -11.78 0.60
CA ASP A 64 -5.29 -10.58 1.34
C ASP A 64 -6.02 -10.98 2.64
N ASP A 65 -5.29 -11.24 3.73
CA ASP A 65 -5.87 -11.11 5.07
C ASP A 65 -5.82 -9.64 5.51
N ASP A 66 -6.48 -8.79 4.72
CA ASP A 66 -6.85 -7.43 5.12
C ASP A 66 -8.12 -7.51 5.98
N SER A 67 -7.95 -8.00 7.20
CA SER A 67 -8.97 -7.96 8.26
C SER A 67 -9.04 -6.57 8.90
N SER A 68 -9.08 -5.50 8.11
CA SER A 68 -9.29 -4.11 8.58
C SER A 68 -10.47 -3.43 7.89
N LYS A 69 -11.57 -4.17 7.65
CA LYS A 69 -12.85 -3.51 7.33
C LYS A 69 -13.52 -3.00 8.62
N PRO A 70 -13.83 -1.68 8.73
CA PRO A 70 -14.60 -1.17 9.85
C PRO A 70 -16.01 -1.77 9.82
N LYS A 71 -16.41 -2.39 10.94
CA LYS A 71 -17.75 -2.97 11.12
C LYS A 71 -18.80 -1.87 11.04
N ARG A 72 -19.42 -1.70 9.87
CA ARG A 72 -20.60 -0.84 9.70
C ARG A 72 -21.76 -1.51 10.43
N SER A 73 -22.03 -1.09 11.67
CA SER A 73 -23.13 -1.63 12.48
C SER A 73 -24.45 -1.31 11.79
N THR A 74 -24.98 -2.31 11.11
CA THR A 74 -26.28 -2.26 10.47
C THR A 74 -27.30 -2.73 11.50
N GLY A 75 -28.21 -1.84 11.91
CA GLY A 75 -29.50 -2.25 12.46
C GLY A 75 -29.78 -1.89 13.92
N ARG A 76 -30.57 -0.84 14.12
CA ARG A 76 -31.89 -0.95 14.77
C ARG A 76 -32.72 0.28 14.42
N SER A 77 -33.69 0.06 13.53
CA SER A 77 -34.71 1.01 13.12
C SER A 77 -35.44 1.58 14.35
N ILE A 78 -35.61 2.90 14.40
CA ILE A 78 -36.52 3.55 15.34
C ILE A 78 -37.95 3.35 14.80
N PRO A 79 -38.86 2.67 15.52
CA PRO A 79 -40.27 2.76 15.16
C PRO A 79 -40.81 4.10 15.67
N ALA A 80 -41.15 4.98 14.72
CA ALA A 80 -41.99 6.14 14.97
C ALA A 80 -43.42 5.66 15.27
N SER A 81 -43.74 5.41 16.54
CA SER A 81 -45.14 5.32 16.94
C SER A 81 -45.65 6.72 17.24
N LYS A 82 -46.33 7.22 16.23
CA LYS A 82 -47.17 8.40 16.14
C LYS A 82 -48.23 8.41 17.26
N ALA A 83 -48.52 9.63 17.73
CA ALA A 83 -49.74 10.16 18.34
C ALA A 83 -50.95 9.21 18.52
N ASP A 84 -51.55 9.18 19.70
CA ASP A 84 -52.81 9.89 20.02
C ASP A 84 -53.27 9.51 21.45
N LEU A 85 -53.87 10.49 22.16
CA LEU A 85 -54.66 10.40 23.41
C LEU A 85 -53.97 10.07 24.75
#